data_AF-F2Z8Q7-F1
#
_entry.id   AF-F2Z8Q7-F1
#
_cell.length_a   1.000
_cell.length_b   1.000
_cell.length_c   1.000
_cell.angle_alpha   90.00
_cell.angle_beta   90.00
_cell.angle_gamma   90.00
#
_symmetry.space_group_name_H-M   'P 1'
#
loop_
_entity.id
_entity.type
_entity.pdbx_description
1 polymer ?
#
loop_
_entity_poly.entity_id
_entity_poly.type
_entity_poly.pdbx_seq_one_letter_code
_entity_poly.pdbx_strand_id
1 'polypeptide(L)'
;MSAPTVPRPTTAGPPKTPAPVSADDASKAKKSIAKLDEVLAMVTKALLTLGGGALIFTCVNVTRFGVSHEIPWYIAWMLDPLASLALITVLYVDGVLAEHGGDYKPGGWPFLLRWTAGLSTWVMNCWTSLYPDGHFHFIPQKPDAGGILLHSVAPALLILLAEAATGYRKYATRRRGELTAIIAQFESVKAAEREAAQKRAREEAEREAAEKREAAEREAAAKREAAEREGARREREEIARLENERRAAENEAAERTRRAEIEAERERLQIQERAAEIEAARRKTDAEIEARQRRERWELEQAERDREAKRQAEIAQAEAQAEALRKEAEAKAEAERLKAEAEARALEEAERAKRQRALERAAARTRSASETGGARASISAGRSSESASENGAALVAVPALNASESEGRVPREVRAKQRDEAERYIAKCELSGLTPDLDGLAQHYGKGETWVGDRVRAAKRRLAEEAGFEDSVIADALDGFTDDNDAAGAA
;
A
#
# COMPACT_ATOMS: atom_id res chain seq x y z
N MET A 1 -82.08 -49.37 2.87
CA MET A 1 -81.12 -48.43 2.24
C MET A 1 -79.92 -48.33 3.17
N SER A 2 -78.73 -48.73 2.71
CA SER A 2 -77.50 -48.66 3.52
C SER A 2 -76.72 -47.40 3.18
N ALA A 3 -76.22 -46.68 4.18
CA ALA A 3 -75.47 -45.45 3.97
C ALA A 3 -74.10 -45.74 3.31
N PRO A 4 -73.60 -44.90 2.39
CA PRO A 4 -72.30 -45.08 1.77
C PRO A 4 -71.17 -44.85 2.79
N THR A 5 -70.30 -45.85 2.96
CA THR A 5 -69.15 -45.76 3.86
C THR A 5 -68.11 -44.79 3.30
N VAL A 6 -67.95 -43.63 3.95
CA VAL A 6 -66.92 -42.65 3.57
C VAL A 6 -65.52 -43.25 3.79
N PRO A 7 -64.64 -43.29 2.77
CA PRO A 7 -63.29 -43.82 2.94
C PRO A 7 -62.48 -42.94 3.89
N ARG A 8 -61.83 -43.57 4.87
CA ARG A 8 -61.02 -42.89 5.90
C ARG A 8 -59.79 -42.27 5.23
N PRO A 9 -59.45 -40.99 5.48
CA PRO A 9 -58.31 -40.35 4.84
C PRO A 9 -57.00 -41.05 5.22
N THR A 10 -56.26 -41.51 4.21
CA THR A 10 -54.97 -42.19 4.39
C THR A 10 -53.94 -41.16 4.87
N THR A 11 -53.50 -41.29 6.13
CA THR A 11 -52.41 -40.46 6.67
C THR A 11 -51.15 -40.64 5.84
N ALA A 12 -50.70 -39.58 5.16
CA ALA A 12 -49.43 -39.57 4.45
C ALA A 12 -48.30 -39.87 5.44
N GLY A 13 -47.47 -40.87 5.12
CA GLY A 13 -46.26 -41.15 5.89
C GLY A 13 -45.25 -40.00 5.82
N PRO A 14 -44.25 -39.95 6.72
CA PRO A 14 -43.21 -38.92 6.67
C PRO A 14 -42.54 -38.92 5.29
N PRO A 15 -42.16 -37.73 4.75
CA PRO A 15 -41.57 -37.63 3.44
C PRO A 15 -40.30 -38.49 3.38
N LYS A 16 -40.27 -39.47 2.48
CA LYS A 16 -39.07 -40.28 2.26
C LYS A 16 -37.95 -39.34 1.82
N THR A 17 -36.88 -39.29 2.60
CA THR A 17 -35.64 -38.63 2.20
C THR A 17 -35.25 -39.14 0.81
N PRO A 18 -34.99 -38.27 -0.18
CA PRO A 18 -34.56 -38.72 -1.49
C PRO A 18 -33.26 -39.53 -1.36
N ALA A 19 -33.15 -40.60 -2.13
CA ALA A 19 -31.94 -41.42 -2.13
C ALA A 19 -30.75 -40.55 -2.57
N PRO A 20 -29.56 -40.68 -1.96
CA PRO A 20 -28.40 -39.88 -2.32
C PRO A 20 -28.01 -40.15 -3.77
N VAL A 21 -27.93 -39.09 -4.57
CA VAL A 21 -27.56 -39.17 -5.99
C VAL A 21 -26.12 -39.68 -6.11
N SER A 22 -25.90 -40.74 -6.88
CA SER A 22 -24.55 -41.29 -7.05
C SER A 22 -23.75 -40.54 -8.13
N ALA A 23 -22.42 -40.68 -8.08
CA ALA A 23 -21.52 -40.16 -9.12
C ALA A 23 -21.81 -40.78 -10.50
N ASP A 24 -22.29 -42.03 -10.53
CA ASP A 24 -22.70 -42.69 -11.78
C ASP A 24 -23.99 -42.06 -12.34
N ASP A 25 -24.98 -41.76 -11.49
CA ASP A 25 -26.22 -41.06 -11.90
C ASP A 25 -25.93 -39.67 -12.45
N ALA A 26 -25.03 -38.90 -11.82
CA ALA A 26 -24.57 -37.63 -12.36
C ALA A 26 -23.84 -37.79 -13.71
N SER A 27 -23.06 -38.87 -13.88
CA SER A 27 -22.40 -39.18 -15.17
C SER A 27 -23.42 -39.55 -16.26
N LYS A 28 -24.44 -40.36 -15.90
CA LYS A 28 -25.56 -40.76 -16.76
C LYS A 28 -26.40 -39.55 -17.14
N ALA A 29 -26.63 -38.63 -16.22
CA ALA A 29 -27.35 -37.38 -16.49
C ALA A 29 -26.61 -36.52 -17.51
N LYS A 30 -25.30 -36.25 -17.32
CA LYS A 30 -24.48 -35.49 -18.28
C LYS A 30 -24.43 -36.15 -19.67
N LYS A 31 -24.28 -37.48 -19.74
CA LYS A 31 -24.38 -38.26 -21.00
C LYS A 31 -25.78 -38.21 -21.63
N SER A 32 -26.84 -38.13 -20.82
CA SER A 32 -28.22 -38.07 -21.31
C SER A 32 -28.61 -36.69 -21.84
N ILE A 33 -28.08 -35.61 -21.24
CA ILE A 33 -28.22 -34.24 -21.77
C ILE A 33 -27.56 -34.16 -23.16
N ALA A 34 -26.30 -34.59 -23.28
CA ALA A 34 -25.59 -34.56 -24.57
C ALA A 34 -26.34 -35.31 -25.69
N LYS A 35 -26.90 -36.49 -25.39
CA LYS A 35 -27.74 -37.25 -26.34
C LYS A 35 -29.08 -36.57 -26.65
N LEU A 36 -29.68 -35.89 -25.67
CA LEU A 36 -30.92 -35.15 -25.85
C LEU A 36 -30.71 -33.94 -26.77
N ASP A 37 -29.59 -33.23 -26.60
CA ASP A 37 -29.21 -32.11 -27.46
C ASP A 37 -28.83 -32.58 -28.88
N GLU A 38 -28.13 -33.71 -29.03
CA GLU A 38 -27.85 -34.36 -30.33
C GLU A 38 -29.14 -34.73 -31.08
N VAL A 39 -30.08 -35.40 -30.40
CA VAL A 39 -31.39 -35.77 -30.95
C VAL A 39 -32.21 -34.52 -31.29
N LEU A 40 -32.22 -33.50 -30.44
CA LEU A 40 -32.94 -32.24 -30.70
C LEU A 40 -32.34 -31.47 -31.89
N ALA A 41 -31.01 -31.50 -32.07
CA ALA A 41 -30.36 -30.93 -33.24
C ALA A 41 -30.67 -31.72 -34.52
N MET A 42 -30.71 -33.06 -34.46
CA MET A 42 -31.11 -33.92 -35.57
C MET A 42 -32.57 -33.68 -35.98
N VAL A 43 -33.49 -33.64 -35.00
CA VAL A 43 -34.91 -33.33 -35.20
C VAL A 43 -35.09 -31.92 -35.75
N THR A 44 -34.35 -30.93 -35.26
CA THR A 44 -34.41 -29.55 -35.77
C THR A 44 -33.94 -29.47 -37.22
N LYS A 45 -32.86 -30.17 -37.60
CA LYS A 45 -32.40 -30.26 -39.00
C LYS A 45 -33.46 -30.93 -39.90
N ALA A 46 -34.06 -32.03 -39.45
CA ALA A 46 -35.12 -32.71 -40.19
C ALA A 46 -36.36 -31.82 -40.37
N LEU A 47 -36.79 -31.11 -39.32
CA LEU A 47 -37.89 -30.14 -39.34
C LEU A 47 -37.61 -28.98 -40.31
N LEU A 48 -36.40 -28.44 -40.33
CA LEU A 48 -36.02 -27.35 -41.24
C LEU A 48 -35.98 -27.82 -42.71
N THR A 49 -35.45 -29.01 -42.98
CA THR A 49 -35.40 -29.56 -44.35
C THR A 49 -36.80 -29.91 -44.88
N LEU A 50 -37.60 -30.62 -44.09
CA LEU A 50 -38.97 -31.00 -44.47
C LEU A 50 -39.88 -29.77 -44.56
N GLY A 51 -39.77 -28.85 -43.59
CA GLY A 51 -40.50 -27.59 -43.57
C GLY A 51 -40.14 -26.71 -44.77
N GLY A 52 -38.85 -26.49 -45.04
CA GLY A 52 -38.39 -25.72 -46.19
C GLY A 52 -38.85 -26.32 -47.53
N GLY A 53 -38.77 -27.64 -47.69
CA GLY A 53 -39.28 -28.33 -48.89
C GLY A 53 -40.79 -28.17 -49.08
N ALA A 54 -41.57 -28.32 -48.01
CA ALA A 54 -43.02 -28.13 -48.04
C ALA A 54 -43.41 -26.67 -48.29
N LEU A 55 -42.69 -25.70 -47.72
CA LEU A 55 -42.89 -24.25 -47.94
C LEU A 55 -42.59 -23.83 -49.38
N ILE A 56 -41.58 -24.41 -50.03
CA ILE A 56 -41.32 -24.17 -51.45
C ILE A 56 -42.49 -24.71 -52.30
N PHE A 57 -43.04 -25.88 -51.95
CA PHE A 57 -44.20 -26.46 -52.63
C PHE A 57 -45.48 -25.62 -52.43
N THR A 58 -45.79 -25.17 -51.21
CA THR A 58 -46.95 -24.29 -50.97
C THR A 58 -46.79 -22.97 -51.69
N CYS A 59 -45.61 -22.34 -51.65
CA CYS A 59 -45.34 -21.08 -52.32
C CYS A 59 -45.54 -21.18 -53.84
N VAL A 60 -45.09 -22.26 -54.49
CA VAL A 60 -45.33 -22.48 -55.92
C VAL A 60 -46.82 -22.64 -56.23
N ASN A 61 -47.56 -23.44 -55.45
CA ASN A 61 -49.00 -23.64 -55.66
C ASN A 61 -49.80 -22.34 -55.45
N VAL A 62 -49.52 -21.61 -54.36
CA VAL A 62 -50.16 -20.34 -54.01
C VAL A 62 -49.84 -19.25 -55.04
N THR A 63 -48.60 -19.20 -55.55
CA THR A 63 -48.24 -18.27 -56.64
C THR A 63 -49.07 -18.57 -57.90
N ARG A 64 -49.21 -19.84 -58.27
CA ARG A 64 -50.02 -20.25 -59.45
C ARG A 64 -51.50 -19.95 -59.26
N PHE A 65 -52.05 -20.19 -58.08
CA PHE A 65 -53.42 -19.84 -57.71
C PHE A 65 -53.66 -18.32 -57.75
N GLY A 66 -52.73 -17.50 -57.24
CA GLY A 66 -52.86 -16.04 -57.31
C GLY A 66 -52.83 -15.53 -58.75
N VAL A 67 -51.89 -16.01 -59.56
CA VAL A 67 -51.79 -15.65 -60.98
C VAL A 67 -53.03 -16.09 -61.78
N SER A 68 -53.69 -17.19 -61.44
CA SER A 68 -54.95 -17.59 -62.08
C SER A 68 -56.17 -16.77 -61.65
N HIS A 69 -56.03 -15.88 -60.66
CA HIS A 69 -57.06 -14.95 -60.20
C HIS A 69 -56.62 -13.49 -60.43
N GLU A 70 -55.86 -13.26 -61.51
CA GLU A 70 -55.39 -11.94 -61.97
C GLU A 70 -54.49 -11.17 -60.98
N ILE A 71 -54.06 -11.79 -59.88
CA ILE A 71 -53.13 -11.18 -58.92
C ILE A 71 -51.75 -11.05 -59.59
N PRO A 72 -51.12 -9.86 -59.61
CA PRO A 72 -49.79 -9.68 -60.16
C PRO A 72 -48.78 -10.64 -59.53
N TRP A 73 -47.98 -11.31 -60.37
CA TRP A 73 -47.16 -12.46 -59.97
C TRP A 73 -46.23 -12.20 -58.79
N TYR A 74 -45.72 -10.98 -58.65
CA TYR A 74 -44.86 -10.58 -57.53
C TYR A 74 -45.62 -10.50 -56.20
N ILE A 75 -46.89 -10.09 -56.20
CA ILE A 75 -47.77 -10.11 -55.02
C ILE A 75 -48.14 -11.56 -54.68
N ALA A 76 -48.53 -12.35 -55.68
CA ALA A 76 -48.90 -13.76 -55.52
C ALA A 76 -47.73 -14.59 -54.92
N TRP A 77 -46.50 -14.31 -55.34
CA TRP A 77 -45.29 -14.94 -54.80
C TRP A 77 -44.95 -14.52 -53.36
N MET A 78 -45.13 -13.24 -52.99
CA MET A 78 -44.82 -12.76 -51.63
C MET A 78 -45.82 -13.24 -50.56
N LEU A 79 -47.02 -13.67 -50.95
CA LEU A 79 -48.12 -13.98 -50.02
C LEU A 79 -47.81 -15.18 -49.10
N ASP A 80 -47.40 -16.32 -49.67
CA ASP A 80 -47.11 -17.55 -48.90
C ASP A 80 -45.87 -17.41 -47.99
N PRO A 81 -44.73 -16.81 -48.43
CA PRO A 81 -43.60 -16.50 -47.55
C PRO A 81 -43.95 -15.56 -46.39
N LEU A 82 -44.79 -14.53 -46.60
CA LEU A 82 -45.20 -13.61 -45.53
C LEU A 82 -46.09 -14.31 -44.49
N ALA A 83 -47.08 -15.09 -44.93
CA ALA A 83 -47.92 -15.89 -44.04
C ALA A 83 -47.08 -16.92 -43.25
N SER A 84 -46.13 -17.57 -43.93
CA SER A 84 -45.23 -18.56 -43.34
C SER A 84 -44.25 -17.94 -42.35
N LEU A 85 -43.69 -16.76 -42.63
CA LEU A 85 -42.84 -16.02 -41.71
C LEU A 85 -43.60 -15.63 -40.45
N ALA A 86 -44.83 -15.12 -40.58
CA ALA A 86 -45.69 -14.81 -39.42
C ALA A 86 -45.99 -16.07 -38.58
N LEU A 87 -46.28 -17.20 -39.22
CA LEU A 87 -46.49 -18.48 -38.54
C LEU A 87 -45.23 -18.96 -37.79
N ILE A 88 -44.06 -18.86 -38.42
CA ILE A 88 -42.75 -19.17 -37.81
C ILE A 88 -42.48 -18.26 -36.62
N THR A 89 -42.76 -16.95 -36.72
CA THR A 89 -42.61 -16.00 -35.61
C THR A 89 -43.54 -16.36 -34.44
N VAL A 90 -44.81 -16.70 -34.70
CA VAL A 90 -45.77 -17.13 -33.65
C VAL A 90 -45.41 -18.49 -33.04
N LEU A 91 -44.79 -19.40 -33.79
CA LEU A 91 -44.21 -20.65 -33.26
C LEU A 91 -42.97 -20.39 -32.40
N TYR A 92 -42.08 -19.50 -32.85
CA TYR A 92 -40.85 -19.14 -32.12
C TYR A 92 -41.17 -18.43 -30.80
N VAL A 93 -42.03 -17.41 -30.81
CA VAL A 93 -42.37 -16.62 -29.61
C VAL A 93 -43.06 -17.48 -28.54
N ASP A 94 -44.03 -18.32 -28.90
CA ASP A 94 -44.68 -19.25 -27.96
C ASP A 94 -43.71 -20.32 -27.43
N GLY A 95 -42.75 -20.76 -28.25
CA GLY A 95 -41.65 -21.63 -27.82
C GLY A 95 -40.74 -20.95 -26.79
N VAL A 96 -40.27 -19.73 -27.08
CA VAL A 96 -39.41 -18.94 -26.19
C VAL A 96 -40.13 -18.59 -24.88
N LEU A 97 -41.42 -18.20 -24.93
CA LEU A 97 -42.22 -17.93 -23.74
C LEU A 97 -42.43 -19.19 -22.88
N ALA A 98 -42.61 -20.36 -23.50
CA ALA A 98 -42.68 -21.63 -22.78
C ALA A 98 -41.32 -22.08 -22.20
N GLU A 99 -40.19 -21.66 -22.77
CA GLU A 99 -38.85 -21.91 -22.24
C GLU A 99 -38.48 -20.97 -21.06
N HIS A 100 -39.09 -19.77 -20.95
CA HIS A 100 -38.81 -18.79 -19.89
C HIS A 100 -39.58 -19.00 -18.56
N GLY A 101 -40.34 -20.08 -18.43
CA GLY A 101 -40.54 -20.74 -17.11
C GLY A 101 -41.41 -20.07 -16.05
N GLY A 102 -42.25 -19.09 -16.40
CA GLY A 102 -43.33 -18.61 -15.51
C GLY A 102 -44.59 -19.50 -15.56
N ASP A 103 -45.63 -19.14 -14.79
CA ASP A 103 -47.00 -19.71 -14.87
C ASP A 103 -47.74 -19.37 -16.19
N TYR A 104 -46.99 -19.20 -17.29
CA TYR A 104 -47.52 -18.90 -18.62
C TYR A 104 -48.25 -20.14 -19.19
N LYS A 105 -49.53 -20.23 -18.87
CA LYS A 105 -50.47 -21.08 -19.61
C LYS A 105 -50.63 -20.48 -21.01
N PRO A 106 -50.10 -21.11 -22.09
CA PRO A 106 -50.33 -20.59 -23.43
C PRO A 106 -51.83 -20.56 -23.69
N GLY A 107 -52.35 -19.39 -24.06
CA GLY A 107 -53.77 -19.23 -24.34
C GLY A 107 -54.21 -20.04 -25.56
N GLY A 108 -55.52 -20.14 -25.81
CA GLY A 108 -56.02 -20.74 -27.04
C GLY A 108 -55.60 -20.01 -28.33
N TRP A 109 -55.08 -18.78 -28.23
CA TRP A 109 -54.79 -17.90 -29.35
C TRP A 109 -53.68 -18.38 -30.29
N PRO A 110 -52.46 -18.77 -29.84
CA PRO A 110 -51.44 -19.29 -30.77
C PRO A 110 -51.86 -20.59 -31.44
N PHE A 111 -52.62 -21.46 -30.74
CA PHE A 111 -53.22 -22.66 -31.32
C PHE A 111 -54.23 -22.31 -32.41
N LEU A 112 -55.17 -21.40 -32.13
CA LEU A 112 -56.18 -20.95 -33.09
C LEU A 112 -55.52 -20.31 -34.32
N LEU A 113 -54.55 -19.41 -34.13
CA LEU A 113 -53.81 -18.77 -35.23
C LEU A 113 -53.10 -19.79 -36.13
N ARG A 114 -52.47 -20.82 -35.56
CA ARG A 114 -51.82 -21.91 -36.32
C ARG A 114 -52.82 -22.71 -37.15
N TRP A 115 -53.95 -23.08 -36.55
CA TRP A 115 -54.99 -23.82 -37.27
C TRP A 115 -55.68 -22.98 -38.33
N THR A 116 -56.00 -21.72 -38.07
CA THR A 116 -56.57 -20.81 -39.08
C THR A 116 -55.60 -20.60 -40.25
N ALA A 117 -54.33 -20.26 -39.98
CA ALA A 117 -53.32 -20.08 -41.03
C ALA A 117 -53.09 -21.37 -41.84
N GLY A 118 -52.91 -22.50 -41.16
CA GLY A 118 -52.72 -23.81 -41.81
C GLY A 118 -53.92 -24.25 -42.66
N LEU A 119 -55.15 -24.01 -42.18
CA LEU A 119 -56.37 -24.27 -42.94
C LEU A 119 -56.51 -23.33 -44.15
N SER A 120 -56.16 -22.04 -44.04
CA SER A 120 -56.13 -21.13 -45.18
C SER A 120 -55.12 -21.58 -46.24
N THR A 121 -53.88 -21.90 -45.86
CA THR A 121 -52.86 -22.42 -46.78
C THR A 121 -53.30 -23.75 -47.41
N TRP A 122 -53.95 -24.64 -46.65
CA TRP A 122 -54.49 -25.90 -47.16
C TRP A 122 -55.61 -25.68 -48.18
N VAL A 123 -56.60 -24.83 -47.89
CA VAL A 123 -57.69 -24.48 -48.83
C VAL A 123 -57.13 -23.87 -50.12
N MET A 124 -56.12 -22.99 -50.02
CA MET A 124 -55.47 -22.39 -51.20
C MET A 124 -54.68 -23.41 -52.03
N ASN A 125 -53.99 -24.37 -51.40
CA ASN A 125 -53.30 -25.45 -52.10
C ASN A 125 -54.27 -26.43 -52.79
N CYS A 126 -55.41 -26.70 -52.17
CA CYS A 126 -56.42 -27.63 -52.68
C CYS A 126 -57.50 -26.96 -53.56
N TRP A 127 -57.45 -25.63 -53.78
CA TRP A 127 -58.57 -24.87 -54.36
C TRP A 127 -59.03 -25.39 -55.72
N THR A 128 -58.11 -25.63 -56.64
CA THR A 128 -58.40 -26.11 -58.00
C THR A 128 -58.93 -27.55 -58.02
N SER A 129 -58.70 -28.32 -56.96
CA SER A 129 -59.24 -29.68 -56.78
C SER A 129 -60.57 -29.68 -56.01
N LEU A 130 -60.83 -28.66 -55.18
CA LEU A 130 -62.11 -28.42 -54.50
C LEU A 130 -63.17 -27.81 -55.44
N TYR A 131 -62.77 -26.83 -56.26
CA TYR A 131 -63.63 -26.10 -57.19
C TYR A 131 -63.04 -26.11 -58.61
N PRO A 132 -63.13 -27.25 -59.34
CA PRO A 132 -62.60 -27.36 -60.71
C PRO A 132 -63.31 -26.45 -61.72
N ASP A 133 -64.50 -25.94 -61.38
CA ASP A 133 -65.28 -24.95 -62.12
C ASP A 133 -64.94 -23.50 -61.77
N GLY A 134 -64.03 -23.27 -60.81
CA GLY A 134 -63.60 -21.93 -60.38
C GLY A 134 -64.60 -21.17 -59.51
N HIS A 135 -65.79 -21.73 -59.23
CA HIS A 135 -66.84 -21.08 -58.46
C HIS A 135 -66.93 -21.66 -57.04
N PHE A 136 -67.02 -20.79 -56.04
CA PHE A 136 -67.21 -21.22 -54.65
C PHE A 136 -68.64 -21.72 -54.42
N HIS A 137 -68.76 -22.99 -54.01
CA HIS A 137 -70.02 -23.62 -53.57
C HIS A 137 -69.89 -24.07 -52.12
N PHE A 138 -70.93 -23.89 -51.30
CA PHE A 138 -70.91 -24.37 -49.90
C PHE A 138 -70.75 -25.90 -49.79
N ILE A 139 -71.12 -26.64 -50.83
CA ILE A 139 -70.81 -28.07 -51.01
C ILE A 139 -70.08 -28.22 -52.35
N PRO A 140 -68.80 -28.66 -52.36
CA PRO A 140 -68.03 -28.87 -53.59
C PRO A 140 -68.74 -29.79 -54.59
N GLN A 141 -68.86 -29.35 -55.85
CA GLN A 141 -69.48 -30.12 -56.92
C GLN A 141 -68.40 -30.82 -57.74
N LYS A 142 -68.33 -32.16 -57.63
CA LYS A 142 -67.29 -33.03 -58.27
C LYS A 142 -65.84 -32.66 -57.87
N PRO A 143 -65.50 -32.61 -56.57
CA PRO A 143 -64.11 -32.41 -56.15
C PRO A 143 -63.21 -33.55 -56.63
N ASP A 144 -62.00 -33.22 -57.08
CA ASP A 144 -60.97 -34.21 -57.40
C ASP A 144 -60.29 -34.70 -56.12
N ALA A 145 -60.70 -35.88 -55.67
CA ALA A 145 -60.10 -36.53 -54.49
C ALA A 145 -58.61 -36.86 -54.67
N GLY A 146 -58.12 -37.05 -55.90
CA GLY A 146 -56.71 -37.30 -56.20
C GLY A 146 -55.87 -36.04 -56.00
N GLY A 147 -56.27 -34.94 -56.65
CA GLY A 147 -55.69 -33.62 -56.49
C GLY A 147 -55.75 -33.10 -55.05
N ILE A 148 -56.91 -33.23 -54.37
CA ILE A 148 -57.03 -32.88 -52.95
C ILE A 148 -56.03 -33.67 -52.12
N LEU A 149 -55.93 -35.00 -52.28
CA LEU A 149 -54.97 -35.80 -51.52
C LEU A 149 -53.53 -35.36 -51.79
N LEU A 150 -53.15 -35.19 -53.06
CA LEU A 150 -51.80 -34.81 -53.48
C LEU A 150 -51.38 -33.44 -52.91
N HIS A 151 -52.25 -32.43 -53.02
CA HIS A 151 -51.98 -31.08 -52.53
C HIS A 151 -52.17 -30.93 -51.00
N SER A 152 -52.85 -31.88 -50.35
CA SER A 152 -52.99 -31.91 -48.88
C SER A 152 -51.72 -32.33 -48.14
N VAL A 153 -50.87 -33.18 -48.73
CA VAL A 153 -49.74 -33.82 -48.02
C VAL A 153 -48.77 -32.79 -47.44
N ALA A 154 -48.35 -31.78 -48.20
CA ALA A 154 -47.37 -30.80 -47.73
C ALA A 154 -47.94 -29.85 -46.63
N PRO A 155 -49.13 -29.23 -46.77
CA PRO A 155 -49.76 -28.50 -45.67
C PRO A 155 -50.03 -29.35 -44.43
N ALA A 156 -50.50 -30.59 -44.58
CA ALA A 156 -50.75 -31.49 -43.45
C ALA A 156 -49.45 -31.84 -42.71
N LEU A 157 -48.36 -32.12 -43.45
CA LEU A 157 -47.04 -32.30 -42.87
C LEU A 157 -46.57 -31.05 -42.12
N LEU A 158 -46.71 -29.84 -42.68
CA LEU A 158 -46.31 -28.60 -42.00
C LEU A 158 -47.03 -28.41 -40.65
N ILE A 159 -48.35 -28.62 -40.60
CA ILE A 159 -49.15 -28.49 -39.37
C ILE A 159 -48.70 -29.54 -38.33
N LEU A 160 -48.57 -30.80 -38.74
CA LEU A 160 -48.16 -31.90 -37.85
C LEU A 160 -46.71 -31.74 -37.35
N LEU A 161 -45.79 -31.28 -38.21
CA LEU A 161 -44.39 -31.00 -37.86
C LEU A 161 -44.27 -29.82 -36.89
N ALA A 162 -45.10 -28.78 -37.02
CA ALA A 162 -45.13 -27.64 -36.11
C ALA A 162 -45.61 -28.03 -34.69
N GLU A 163 -46.66 -28.86 -34.59
CA GLU A 163 -47.13 -29.38 -33.30
C GLU A 163 -46.11 -30.35 -32.70
N ALA A 164 -45.56 -31.27 -33.48
CA ALA A 164 -44.52 -32.20 -33.04
C ALA A 164 -43.26 -31.47 -32.55
N ALA A 165 -42.79 -30.44 -33.26
CA ALA A 165 -41.67 -29.60 -32.85
C ALA A 165 -41.91 -28.93 -31.48
N THR A 166 -43.13 -28.43 -31.27
CA THR A 166 -43.55 -27.81 -30.00
C THR A 166 -43.56 -28.85 -28.87
N GLY A 167 -44.07 -30.06 -29.13
CA GLY A 167 -44.03 -31.19 -28.20
C GLY A 167 -42.61 -31.65 -27.85
N TYR A 168 -41.74 -31.82 -28.84
CA TYR A 168 -40.34 -32.22 -28.63
C TYR A 168 -39.55 -31.19 -27.84
N ARG A 169 -39.72 -29.89 -28.12
CA ARG A 169 -39.09 -28.81 -27.32
C ARG A 169 -39.55 -28.83 -25.86
N LYS A 170 -40.86 -28.90 -25.61
CA LYS A 170 -41.42 -28.96 -24.25
C LYS A 170 -40.94 -30.20 -23.49
N TYR A 171 -40.86 -31.36 -24.15
CA TYR A 171 -40.28 -32.58 -23.57
C TYR A 171 -38.78 -32.40 -23.26
N ALA A 172 -37.99 -31.89 -24.21
CA ALA A 172 -36.55 -31.73 -24.07
C ALA A 172 -36.19 -30.73 -22.96
N THR A 173 -36.82 -29.55 -22.92
CA THR A 173 -36.59 -28.54 -21.88
C THR A 173 -36.93 -29.09 -20.50
N ARG A 174 -38.07 -29.78 -20.34
CA ARG A 174 -38.42 -30.42 -19.06
C ARG A 174 -37.41 -31.49 -18.67
N ARG A 175 -37.05 -32.40 -19.59
CA ARG A 175 -36.12 -33.50 -19.31
C ARG A 175 -34.70 -33.00 -19.04
N ARG A 176 -34.26 -31.93 -19.71
CA ARG A 176 -32.99 -31.25 -19.40
C ARG A 176 -33.02 -30.65 -18.00
N GLY A 177 -34.10 -29.99 -17.59
CA GLY A 177 -34.28 -29.49 -16.22
C GLY A 177 -34.22 -30.60 -15.17
N GLU A 178 -34.92 -31.71 -15.38
CA GLU A 178 -34.86 -32.92 -14.52
C GLU A 178 -33.42 -33.45 -14.37
N LEU A 179 -32.66 -33.53 -15.47
CA LEU A 179 -31.28 -34.04 -15.46
C LEU A 179 -30.27 -33.04 -14.85
N THR A 180 -30.45 -31.74 -15.07
CA THR A 180 -29.64 -30.68 -14.44
C THR A 180 -29.87 -30.65 -12.93
N ALA A 181 -31.10 -30.87 -12.45
CA ALA A 181 -31.38 -30.96 -11.01
C ALA A 181 -30.64 -32.13 -10.34
N ILE A 182 -30.54 -33.30 -11.00
CA ILE A 182 -29.75 -34.44 -10.52
C ILE A 182 -28.26 -34.08 -10.42
N ILE A 183 -27.72 -33.38 -11.42
CA ILE A 183 -26.32 -32.92 -11.41
C ILE A 183 -26.07 -31.93 -10.26
N ALA A 184 -26.94 -30.93 -10.10
CA ALA A 184 -26.82 -29.93 -9.04
C ALA A 184 -26.93 -30.53 -7.63
N GLN A 185 -27.77 -31.55 -7.43
CA GLN A 185 -27.86 -32.30 -6.17
C GLN A 185 -26.58 -33.09 -5.86
N PHE A 186 -25.99 -33.73 -6.87
CA PHE A 186 -24.70 -34.42 -6.68
C PHE A 186 -23.56 -33.42 -6.37
N GLU A 187 -23.53 -32.28 -7.06
CA GLU A 187 -22.47 -31.28 -6.90
C GLU A 187 -22.58 -30.51 -5.57
N SER A 188 -23.78 -30.28 -5.05
CA SER A 188 -23.98 -29.70 -3.70
C SER A 188 -23.62 -30.67 -2.58
N VAL A 189 -23.98 -31.96 -2.69
CA VAL A 189 -23.53 -33.01 -1.74
C VAL A 189 -21.99 -33.08 -1.73
N LYS A 190 -21.37 -33.12 -2.92
CA LYS A 190 -19.91 -33.17 -3.05
C LYS A 190 -19.21 -31.89 -2.55
N ALA A 191 -19.86 -30.73 -2.63
CA ALA A 191 -19.37 -29.49 -2.02
C ALA A 191 -19.40 -29.58 -0.49
N ALA A 192 -20.52 -30.03 0.10
CA ALA A 192 -20.65 -30.22 1.54
C ALA A 192 -19.67 -31.29 2.10
N GLU A 193 -19.43 -32.39 1.35
CA GLU A 193 -18.40 -33.38 1.70
C GLU A 193 -16.99 -32.77 1.71
N ARG A 194 -16.66 -31.92 0.73
CA ARG A 194 -15.37 -31.20 0.67
C ARG A 194 -15.21 -30.22 1.81
N GLU A 195 -16.25 -29.45 2.13
CA GLU A 195 -16.24 -28.53 3.27
C GLU A 195 -16.07 -29.29 4.59
N ALA A 196 -16.82 -30.38 4.79
CA ALA A 196 -16.72 -31.24 5.98
C ALA A 196 -15.37 -31.99 6.08
N ALA A 197 -14.68 -32.22 4.96
CA ALA A 197 -13.31 -32.75 4.93
C ALA A 197 -12.27 -31.67 5.24
N GLN A 198 -12.39 -30.47 4.65
CA GLN A 198 -11.53 -29.33 4.96
C GLN A 198 -11.65 -28.91 6.42
N LYS A 199 -12.87 -28.92 6.99
CA LYS A 199 -13.08 -28.62 8.40
C LYS A 199 -12.38 -29.63 9.31
N ARG A 200 -12.51 -30.94 9.01
CA ARG A 200 -11.78 -31.99 9.75
C ARG A 200 -10.27 -31.84 9.64
N ALA A 201 -9.74 -31.59 8.44
CA ALA A 201 -8.31 -31.33 8.26
C ALA A 201 -7.82 -30.08 9.01
N ARG A 202 -8.64 -29.03 9.15
CA ARG A 202 -8.35 -27.86 10.00
C ARG A 202 -8.38 -28.21 11.49
N GLU A 203 -9.39 -28.93 11.95
CA GLU A 203 -9.50 -29.40 13.34
C GLU A 203 -8.34 -30.34 13.73
N GLU A 204 -7.87 -31.19 12.80
CA GLU A 204 -6.72 -32.08 12.98
C GLU A 204 -5.40 -31.31 13.00
N ALA A 205 -5.20 -30.36 12.07
CA ALA A 205 -4.03 -29.49 12.07
C ALA A 205 -3.96 -28.56 13.30
N GLU A 206 -5.10 -28.10 13.82
CA GLU A 206 -5.18 -27.33 15.05
C GLU A 206 -4.82 -28.17 16.27
N ARG A 207 -5.27 -29.43 16.35
CA ARG A 207 -4.87 -30.38 17.40
C ARG A 207 -3.37 -30.66 17.35
N GLU A 208 -2.82 -30.97 16.18
CA GLU A 208 -1.36 -31.14 16.02
C GLU A 208 -0.59 -29.88 16.43
N ALA A 209 -1.09 -28.68 16.11
CA ALA A 209 -0.46 -27.42 16.49
C ALA A 209 -0.54 -27.18 18.02
N ALA A 210 -1.66 -27.56 18.65
CA ALA A 210 -1.82 -27.50 20.10
C ALA A 210 -0.88 -28.49 20.83
N GLU A 211 -0.81 -29.75 20.37
CA GLU A 211 0.11 -30.76 20.90
C GLU A 211 1.59 -30.34 20.75
N LYS A 212 1.96 -29.77 19.59
CA LYS A 212 3.31 -29.23 19.35
C LYS A 212 3.64 -28.03 20.24
N ARG A 213 2.66 -27.15 20.52
CA ARG A 213 2.81 -26.05 21.48
C ARG A 213 2.98 -26.56 22.91
N GLU A 214 2.14 -27.51 23.34
CA GLU A 214 2.23 -28.07 24.69
C GLU A 214 3.53 -28.86 24.89
N ALA A 215 3.99 -29.61 23.89
CA ALA A 215 5.29 -30.28 23.91
C ALA A 215 6.46 -29.29 24.05
N ALA A 216 6.43 -28.19 23.28
CA ALA A 216 7.44 -27.13 23.38
C ALA A 216 7.39 -26.38 24.73
N GLU A 217 6.20 -26.19 25.32
CA GLU A 217 6.05 -25.60 26.65
C GLU A 217 6.58 -26.52 27.75
N ARG A 218 6.25 -27.83 27.70
CA ARG A 218 6.82 -28.84 28.59
C ARG A 218 8.35 -28.89 28.49
N GLU A 219 8.91 -28.82 27.27
CA GLU A 219 10.37 -28.77 27.06
C GLU A 219 10.99 -27.48 27.61
N ALA A 220 10.34 -26.32 27.40
CA ALA A 220 10.80 -25.05 27.94
C ALA A 220 10.74 -25.01 29.47
N ALA A 221 9.70 -25.59 30.08
CA ALA A 221 9.59 -25.75 31.53
C ALA A 221 10.70 -26.66 32.09
N ALA A 222 10.95 -27.82 31.46
CA ALA A 222 12.04 -28.71 31.84
C ALA A 222 13.43 -28.05 31.74
N LYS A 223 13.66 -27.21 30.71
CA LYS A 223 14.90 -26.42 30.57
C LYS A 223 15.04 -25.36 31.66
N ARG A 224 13.96 -24.68 32.05
CA ARG A 224 13.96 -23.72 33.17
C ARG A 224 14.28 -24.42 34.49
N GLU A 225 13.61 -25.53 34.79
CA GLU A 225 13.86 -26.31 36.02
C GLU A 225 15.29 -26.87 36.07
N ALA A 226 15.84 -27.31 34.92
CA ALA A 226 17.25 -27.74 34.83
C ALA A 226 18.22 -26.59 35.12
N ALA A 227 17.99 -25.40 34.56
CA ALA A 227 18.82 -24.22 34.80
C ALA A 227 18.72 -23.72 36.26
N GLU A 228 17.54 -23.77 36.87
CA GLU A 228 17.32 -23.44 38.29
C GLU A 228 18.06 -24.41 39.22
N ARG A 229 17.97 -25.71 38.96
CA ARG A 229 18.74 -26.74 39.68
C ARG A 229 20.25 -26.56 39.52
N GLU A 230 20.74 -26.10 38.36
CA GLU A 230 22.16 -25.81 38.15
C GLU A 230 22.59 -24.53 38.90
N GLY A 231 21.77 -23.47 38.88
CA GLY A 231 21.99 -22.25 39.67
C GLY A 231 22.10 -22.55 41.16
N ALA A 232 21.09 -23.23 41.72
CA ALA A 232 21.06 -23.65 43.13
C ALA A 232 22.19 -24.63 43.49
N ARG A 233 22.81 -25.32 42.52
CA ARG A 233 24.03 -26.10 42.73
C ARG A 233 25.26 -25.20 42.83
N ARG A 234 25.42 -24.25 41.90
CA ARG A 234 26.54 -23.29 41.88
C ARG A 234 26.59 -22.44 43.16
N GLU A 235 25.43 -21.96 43.64
CA GLU A 235 25.31 -21.25 44.92
C GLU A 235 25.80 -22.09 46.11
N ARG A 236 25.45 -23.39 46.15
CA ARG A 236 25.92 -24.30 47.22
C ARG A 236 27.43 -24.55 47.16
N GLU A 237 27.98 -24.66 45.95
CA GLU A 237 29.43 -24.81 45.74
C GLU A 237 30.20 -23.53 46.12
N GLU A 238 29.62 -22.34 45.88
CA GLU A 238 30.18 -21.05 46.30
C GLU A 238 30.10 -20.84 47.83
N ILE A 239 28.96 -21.12 48.46
CA ILE A 239 28.80 -21.07 49.93
C ILE A 239 29.79 -22.02 50.62
N ALA A 240 29.93 -23.25 50.12
CA ALA A 240 30.89 -24.22 50.65
C ALA A 240 32.34 -23.77 50.47
N ARG A 241 32.66 -23.04 49.39
CA ARG A 241 33.99 -22.43 49.20
C ARG A 241 34.25 -21.32 50.23
N LEU A 242 33.32 -20.39 50.41
CA LEU A 242 33.45 -19.29 51.38
C LEU A 242 33.58 -19.81 52.82
N GLU A 243 32.88 -20.89 53.18
CA GLU A 243 33.03 -21.51 54.50
C GLU A 243 34.42 -22.14 54.70
N ASN A 244 34.96 -22.80 53.68
CA ASN A 244 36.32 -23.35 53.73
C ASN A 244 37.40 -22.26 53.79
N GLU A 245 37.24 -21.16 53.04
CA GLU A 245 38.14 -20.00 53.13
C GLU A 245 38.11 -19.36 54.53
N ARG A 246 36.94 -19.28 55.19
CA ARG A 246 36.84 -18.81 56.58
C ARG A 246 37.54 -19.73 57.58
N ARG A 247 37.36 -21.06 57.44
CA ARG A 247 38.02 -22.07 58.28
C ARG A 247 39.55 -22.07 58.10
N ALA A 248 40.05 -21.74 56.91
CA ALA A 248 41.49 -21.55 56.69
C ALA A 248 42.02 -20.33 57.47
N ALA A 249 41.32 -19.19 57.39
CA ALA A 249 41.70 -17.96 58.09
C ALA A 249 41.67 -18.10 59.63
N GLU A 250 40.69 -18.82 60.19
CA GLU A 250 40.61 -19.10 61.64
C GLU A 250 41.82 -19.93 62.13
N ASN A 251 42.25 -20.93 61.35
CA ASN A 251 43.45 -21.72 61.68
C ASN A 251 44.74 -20.92 61.55
N GLU A 252 44.88 -20.08 60.52
CA GLU A 252 46.07 -19.26 60.33
C GLU A 252 46.21 -18.18 61.42
N ALA A 253 45.09 -17.64 61.91
CA ALA A 253 45.09 -16.73 63.06
C ALA A 253 45.62 -17.41 64.33
N ALA A 254 45.26 -18.67 64.59
CA ALA A 254 45.69 -19.42 65.77
C ALA A 254 47.19 -19.77 65.78
N GLU A 255 47.81 -19.99 64.62
CA GLU A 255 49.27 -20.14 64.49
C GLU A 255 50.00 -18.83 64.84
N ARG A 256 49.49 -17.68 64.39
CA ARG A 256 50.12 -16.37 64.59
C ARG A 256 50.22 -16.00 66.08
N THR A 257 49.20 -16.29 66.88
CA THR A 257 49.21 -16.00 68.33
C THR A 257 50.34 -16.72 69.06
N ARG A 258 50.54 -18.02 68.77
CA ARG A 258 51.58 -18.84 69.42
C ARG A 258 53.01 -18.42 69.07
N ARG A 259 53.22 -17.76 67.92
CA ARG A 259 54.54 -17.22 67.55
C ARG A 259 54.80 -15.89 68.27
N ALA A 260 53.78 -15.04 68.38
CA ALA A 260 53.87 -13.74 69.04
C ALA A 260 54.22 -13.81 70.54
N GLU A 261 53.70 -14.79 71.29
CA GLU A 261 53.99 -14.94 72.73
C GLU A 261 55.49 -15.21 73.03
N ILE A 262 56.17 -15.96 72.15
CA ILE A 262 57.60 -16.30 72.30
C ILE A 262 58.51 -15.13 71.89
N GLU A 263 58.03 -14.25 71.03
CA GLU A 263 58.77 -13.08 70.53
C GLU A 263 58.66 -11.89 71.50
N ALA A 264 57.48 -11.68 72.08
CA ALA A 264 57.18 -10.58 73.02
C ALA A 264 58.02 -10.60 74.31
N GLU A 265 58.45 -11.77 74.79
CA GLU A 265 59.33 -11.87 75.97
C GLU A 265 60.76 -11.35 75.66
N ARG A 266 61.24 -11.52 74.43
CA ARG A 266 62.55 -11.00 73.99
C ARG A 266 62.51 -9.53 73.62
N GLU A 267 61.42 -9.06 73.02
CA GLU A 267 61.25 -7.62 72.71
C GLU A 267 61.24 -6.75 73.96
N ARG A 268 60.69 -7.20 75.10
CA ARG A 268 60.62 -6.41 76.34
C ARG A 268 61.97 -5.87 76.84
N LEU A 269 63.07 -6.58 76.59
CA LEU A 269 64.42 -6.13 76.94
C LEU A 269 64.97 -5.13 75.90
N GLN A 270 64.77 -5.40 74.60
CA GLN A 270 65.24 -4.50 73.53
C GLN A 270 64.44 -3.19 73.44
N ILE A 271 63.17 -3.19 73.86
CA ILE A 271 62.32 -1.99 73.87
C ILE A 271 62.80 -0.97 74.91
N GLN A 272 63.41 -1.37 76.04
CA GLN A 272 63.96 -0.40 76.99
C GLN A 272 65.20 0.34 76.45
N GLU A 273 66.12 -0.38 75.79
CA GLU A 273 67.26 0.25 75.11
C GLU A 273 66.80 1.14 73.94
N ARG A 274 65.93 0.61 73.07
CA ARG A 274 65.42 1.37 71.92
C ARG A 274 64.53 2.55 72.33
N ALA A 275 63.85 2.52 73.47
CA ALA A 275 63.10 3.69 73.94
C ALA A 275 64.02 4.87 74.23
N ALA A 276 65.18 4.64 74.86
CA ALA A 276 66.16 5.68 75.12
C ALA A 276 66.78 6.24 73.83
N GLU A 277 67.15 5.38 72.87
CA GLU A 277 67.60 5.83 71.55
C GLU A 277 66.51 6.57 70.77
N ILE A 278 65.26 6.09 70.77
CA ILE A 278 64.15 6.70 70.03
C ILE A 278 63.75 8.05 70.65
N GLU A 279 63.85 8.24 71.97
CA GLU A 279 63.61 9.55 72.56
C GLU A 279 64.74 10.54 72.25
N ALA A 280 66.00 10.10 72.27
CA ALA A 280 67.14 10.91 71.84
C ALA A 280 67.08 11.25 70.33
N ALA A 281 66.61 10.31 69.50
CA ALA A 281 66.36 10.52 68.08
C ALA A 281 65.20 11.50 67.85
N ARG A 282 64.05 11.30 68.51
CA ARG A 282 62.89 12.22 68.41
C ARG A 282 63.26 13.65 68.81
N ARG A 283 64.00 13.84 69.91
CA ARG A 283 64.49 15.19 70.29
C ARG A 283 65.40 15.83 69.24
N LYS A 284 66.08 15.05 68.38
CA LYS A 284 66.75 15.56 67.16
C LYS A 284 65.75 15.81 66.02
N THR A 285 64.88 14.86 65.69
CA THR A 285 63.94 14.99 64.56
C THR A 285 62.93 16.11 64.80
N ASP A 286 62.45 16.31 66.03
CA ASP A 286 61.54 17.38 66.41
C ASP A 286 62.25 18.74 66.37
N ALA A 287 63.51 18.82 66.79
CA ALA A 287 64.33 20.03 66.64
C ALA A 287 64.65 20.33 65.16
N GLU A 288 64.85 19.30 64.33
CA GLU A 288 65.07 19.41 62.90
C GLU A 288 63.78 19.80 62.14
N ILE A 289 62.63 19.24 62.53
CA ILE A 289 61.30 19.62 62.04
C ILE A 289 60.94 21.04 62.50
N GLU A 290 61.26 21.45 63.73
CA GLU A 290 61.05 22.82 64.19
C GLU A 290 62.03 23.81 63.52
N ALA A 291 63.27 23.39 63.24
CA ALA A 291 64.22 24.17 62.44
C ALA A 291 63.81 24.25 60.95
N ARG A 292 63.18 23.20 60.42
CA ARG A 292 62.63 23.15 59.07
C ARG A 292 61.36 23.98 58.96
N GLN A 293 60.43 23.87 59.90
CA GLN A 293 59.23 24.72 59.97
C GLN A 293 59.57 26.18 60.27
N ARG A 294 60.67 26.48 60.98
CA ARG A 294 61.19 27.85 61.08
C ARG A 294 61.77 28.35 59.76
N ARG A 295 62.46 27.50 58.98
CA ARG A 295 62.89 27.85 57.60
C ARG A 295 61.70 28.00 56.66
N GLU A 296 60.79 27.04 56.59
CA GLU A 296 59.60 27.10 55.73
C GLU A 296 58.66 28.26 56.12
N ARG A 297 58.52 28.60 57.41
CA ARG A 297 57.82 29.84 57.82
C ARG A 297 58.61 31.10 57.48
N TRP A 298 59.93 31.12 57.64
CA TRP A 298 60.76 32.26 57.22
C TRP A 298 60.82 32.42 55.71
N GLU A 299 60.76 31.34 54.93
CA GLU A 299 60.70 31.34 53.47
C GLU A 299 59.31 31.74 52.96
N LEU A 300 58.24 31.33 53.66
CA LEU A 300 56.89 31.85 53.39
C LEU A 300 56.76 33.32 53.79
N GLU A 301 57.33 33.74 54.92
CA GLU A 301 57.34 35.13 55.38
C GLU A 301 58.25 36.00 54.49
N GLN A 302 59.37 35.50 54.00
CA GLN A 302 60.20 36.17 52.99
C GLN A 302 59.49 36.19 51.63
N ALA A 303 58.82 35.11 51.19
CA ALA A 303 58.05 35.12 49.96
C ALA A 303 56.81 36.02 50.04
N GLU A 304 56.22 36.18 51.22
CA GLU A 304 55.15 37.15 51.48
C GLU A 304 55.71 38.58 51.53
N ARG A 305 56.82 38.83 52.24
CA ARG A 305 57.54 40.10 52.20
C ARG A 305 58.08 40.44 50.82
N ASP A 306 58.42 39.47 49.97
CA ASP A 306 58.80 39.68 48.56
C ASP A 306 57.57 39.97 47.69
N ARG A 307 56.41 39.39 47.99
CA ARG A 307 55.13 39.72 47.33
C ARG A 307 54.60 41.07 47.81
N GLU A 308 54.86 41.47 49.04
CA GLU A 308 54.55 42.79 49.57
C GLU A 308 55.56 43.83 49.10
N ALA A 309 56.85 43.52 49.03
CA ALA A 309 57.87 44.38 48.44
C ALA A 309 57.67 44.51 46.92
N LYS A 310 57.20 43.48 46.21
CA LYS A 310 56.77 43.59 44.81
C LYS A 310 55.50 44.41 44.68
N ARG A 311 54.45 44.17 45.47
CA ARG A 311 53.25 45.02 45.45
C ARG A 311 53.53 46.47 45.86
N GLN A 312 54.42 46.71 46.81
CA GLN A 312 54.87 48.06 47.20
C GLN A 312 55.84 48.65 46.17
N ALA A 313 56.63 47.87 45.43
CA ALA A 313 57.43 48.36 44.31
C ALA A 313 56.58 48.64 43.07
N GLU A 314 55.50 47.88 42.84
CA GLU A 314 54.50 48.13 41.80
C GLU A 314 53.65 49.36 42.16
N ILE A 315 53.23 49.50 43.42
CA ILE A 315 52.57 50.71 43.92
C ILE A 315 53.53 51.90 43.87
N ALA A 316 54.78 51.77 44.33
CA ALA A 316 55.76 52.85 44.25
C ALA A 316 56.21 53.15 42.82
N GLN A 317 56.15 52.20 41.88
CA GLN A 317 56.33 52.48 40.45
C GLN A 317 55.10 53.15 39.84
N ALA A 318 53.88 52.77 40.25
CA ALA A 318 52.65 53.44 39.81
C ALA A 318 52.55 54.86 40.40
N GLU A 319 52.95 55.06 41.66
CA GLU A 319 53.06 56.36 42.31
C GLU A 319 54.23 57.17 41.73
N ALA A 320 55.41 56.59 41.47
CA ALA A 320 56.50 57.29 40.80
C ALA A 320 56.20 57.59 39.33
N GLN A 321 55.39 56.78 38.63
CA GLN A 321 54.88 57.10 37.30
C GLN A 321 53.78 58.17 37.35
N ALA A 322 52.89 58.14 38.34
CA ALA A 322 51.90 59.20 38.56
C ALA A 322 52.56 60.50 39.03
N GLU A 323 53.63 60.45 39.81
CA GLU A 323 54.43 61.58 40.24
C GLU A 323 55.35 62.07 39.12
N ALA A 324 55.88 61.20 38.26
CA ALA A 324 56.59 61.59 37.05
C ALA A 324 55.63 62.24 36.04
N LEU A 325 54.41 61.72 35.86
CA LEU A 325 53.37 62.34 35.03
C LEU A 325 52.86 63.65 35.64
N ARG A 326 52.76 63.76 36.98
CA ARG A 326 52.48 65.03 37.67
C ARG A 326 53.63 66.01 37.51
N LYS A 327 54.89 65.59 37.67
CA LYS A 327 56.08 66.43 37.45
C LYS A 327 56.30 66.77 35.99
N GLU A 328 55.85 65.95 35.04
CA GLU A 328 55.84 66.29 33.62
C GLU A 328 54.68 67.24 33.29
N ALA A 329 53.51 67.09 33.94
CA ALA A 329 52.40 68.04 33.82
C ALA A 329 52.70 69.38 34.51
N GLU A 330 53.38 69.37 35.67
CA GLU A 330 53.88 70.54 36.37
C GLU A 330 55.06 71.16 35.63
N ALA A 331 56.02 70.39 35.10
CA ALA A 331 57.07 70.93 34.24
C ALA A 331 56.53 71.43 32.89
N LYS A 332 55.42 70.89 32.37
CA LYS A 332 54.70 71.45 31.22
C LYS A 332 53.94 72.72 31.60
N ALA A 333 53.29 72.76 32.77
CA ALA A 333 52.63 73.96 33.28
C ALA A 333 53.62 75.05 33.68
N GLU A 334 54.81 74.71 34.19
CA GLU A 334 55.91 75.62 34.47
C GLU A 334 56.65 75.99 33.20
N ALA A 335 56.79 75.11 32.20
CA ALA A 335 57.27 75.50 30.87
C ALA A 335 56.27 76.40 30.16
N GLU A 336 54.95 76.21 30.33
CA GLU A 336 53.93 77.12 29.82
C GLU A 336 53.85 78.42 30.61
N ARG A 337 54.09 78.41 31.93
CA ARG A 337 54.21 79.64 32.74
C ARG A 337 55.51 80.39 32.48
N LEU A 338 56.64 79.71 32.28
CA LEU A 338 57.91 80.30 31.87
C LEU A 338 57.87 80.73 30.40
N LYS A 339 57.09 80.07 29.54
CA LYS A 339 56.82 80.52 28.17
C LYS A 339 55.87 81.71 28.17
N ALA A 340 54.83 81.73 28.99
CA ALA A 340 53.94 82.87 29.16
C ALA A 340 54.65 84.05 29.85
N GLU A 341 55.60 83.79 30.77
CA GLU A 341 56.44 84.81 31.37
C GLU A 341 57.55 85.26 30.41
N ALA A 342 58.11 84.38 29.58
CA ALA A 342 59.02 84.75 28.50
C ALA A 342 58.29 85.50 27.37
N GLU A 343 57.03 85.18 27.07
CA GLU A 343 56.18 85.94 26.16
C GLU A 343 55.73 87.26 26.79
N ALA A 344 55.49 87.32 28.11
CA ALA A 344 55.23 88.57 28.83
C ALA A 344 56.47 89.46 28.93
N ARG A 345 57.65 88.89 29.21
CA ARG A 345 58.94 89.59 29.18
C ARG A 345 59.35 89.95 27.76
N ALA A 346 59.06 89.13 26.75
CA ALA A 346 59.26 89.49 25.34
C ALA A 346 58.22 90.52 24.86
N LEU A 347 57.03 90.59 25.45
CA LEU A 347 56.08 91.69 25.26
C LEU A 347 56.54 92.96 25.99
N GLU A 348 57.16 92.84 27.16
CA GLU A 348 57.73 93.97 27.89
C GLU A 348 59.02 94.49 27.23
N GLU A 349 59.84 93.60 26.69
CA GLU A 349 61.00 93.93 25.86
C GLU A 349 60.57 94.39 24.46
N ALA A 350 59.46 93.91 23.91
CA ALA A 350 58.84 94.49 22.72
C ALA A 350 58.14 95.83 23.01
N GLU A 351 57.72 96.11 24.25
CA GLU A 351 57.27 97.43 24.73
C GLU A 351 58.48 98.36 24.89
N ARG A 352 59.56 97.93 25.55
CA ARG A 352 60.81 98.68 25.70
C ARG A 352 61.46 98.92 24.33
N ALA A 353 61.46 97.94 23.43
CA ALA A 353 61.89 98.07 22.05
C ALA A 353 60.88 98.82 21.18
N LYS A 354 59.57 98.87 21.51
CA LYS A 354 58.62 99.83 20.89
C LYS A 354 58.87 101.25 21.38
N ARG A 355 59.30 101.46 22.63
CA ARG A 355 59.65 102.78 23.18
C ARG A 355 60.99 103.26 22.61
N GLN A 356 62.00 102.40 22.52
CA GLN A 356 63.23 102.67 21.75
C GLN A 356 62.91 102.89 20.26
N ARG A 357 62.15 102.00 19.61
CA ARG A 357 61.73 102.21 18.20
C ARG A 357 60.76 103.37 18.03
N ALA A 358 60.15 103.93 19.07
CA ALA A 358 59.38 105.17 19.00
C ALA A 358 60.32 106.39 19.03
N LEU A 359 61.38 106.35 19.85
CA LEU A 359 62.46 107.32 19.81
C LEU A 359 63.22 107.27 18.47
N GLU A 360 63.54 106.08 17.96
CA GLU A 360 64.16 105.89 16.65
C GLU A 360 63.21 106.23 15.50
N ARG A 361 61.88 106.01 15.61
CA ARG A 361 60.92 106.45 14.58
C ARG A 361 60.60 107.94 14.64
N ALA A 362 60.79 108.60 15.79
CA ALA A 362 60.86 110.05 15.86
C ALA A 362 62.12 110.59 15.13
N ALA A 363 63.23 109.84 15.18
CA ALA A 363 64.45 110.18 14.42
C ALA A 363 64.41 109.78 12.93
N ALA A 364 63.69 108.71 12.55
CA ALA A 364 63.81 108.05 11.25
C ALA A 364 62.47 107.77 10.53
N ARG A 365 61.42 108.57 10.76
CA ARG A 365 60.21 108.59 9.89
C ARG A 365 59.78 109.99 9.42
N THR A 366 60.75 110.85 9.12
CA THR A 366 60.57 111.83 8.04
C THR A 366 60.60 111.13 6.67
N ARG A 367 59.42 110.65 6.22
CA ARG A 367 59.15 109.83 5.01
C ARG A 367 59.36 108.31 5.25
N SER A 368 58.56 107.39 4.68
CA SER A 368 57.26 107.49 3.97
C SER A 368 56.45 106.16 4.10
N ALA A 369 55.26 106.09 3.48
CA ALA A 369 54.35 104.93 3.45
C ALA A 369 54.95 103.71 2.71
N SER A 370 54.39 102.48 2.75
CA SER A 370 53.05 101.97 3.19
C SER A 370 53.19 100.58 3.93
N GLU A 371 52.30 99.56 4.00
CA GLU A 371 50.92 99.31 3.50
C GLU A 371 50.07 98.33 4.39
N THR A 372 49.59 97.19 3.84
CA THR A 372 48.57 96.21 4.35
C THR A 372 49.15 94.78 4.44
N GLY A 373 48.52 93.72 5.01
CA GLY A 373 47.29 93.53 5.81
C GLY A 373 46.89 92.03 5.96
N GLY A 374 46.06 91.65 6.97
CA GLY A 374 45.49 90.28 7.21
C GLY A 374 46.31 89.37 8.17
N ALA A 375 45.82 88.53 9.12
CA ALA A 375 44.57 87.78 9.43
C ALA A 375 44.55 86.31 8.91
N ARG A 376 43.93 85.26 9.53
CA ARG A 376 42.96 85.14 10.67
C ARG A 376 42.82 83.67 11.21
N ALA A 377 42.41 83.47 12.49
CA ALA A 377 41.62 82.30 13.04
C ALA A 377 42.26 80.86 13.09
N SER A 378 41.74 79.80 13.78
CA SER A 378 40.93 79.61 15.04
C SER A 378 40.63 78.11 15.36
N ILE A 379 40.31 77.72 16.63
CA ILE A 379 39.37 76.62 17.05
C ILE A 379 39.80 75.13 16.80
N SER A 380 39.40 74.06 17.53
CA SER A 380 39.00 73.81 18.95
C SER A 380 38.96 72.27 19.28
N ALA A 381 38.34 71.87 20.41
CA ALA A 381 38.01 70.54 21.00
C ALA A 381 37.76 69.29 20.10
N GLY A 382 37.62 68.03 20.59
CA GLY A 382 37.81 67.45 21.95
C GLY A 382 36.92 66.22 22.30
N ARG A 383 37.46 65.29 23.12
CA ARG A 383 36.82 64.45 24.18
C ARG A 383 35.74 63.35 23.87
N SER A 384 35.96 62.13 24.42
CA SER A 384 34.97 61.15 24.99
C SER A 384 33.87 60.50 24.08
N SER A 385 33.25 59.34 24.37
CA SER A 385 33.53 58.15 25.25
C SER A 385 32.49 57.01 25.03
N GLU A 386 32.89 55.75 25.29
CA GLU A 386 32.10 54.59 25.83
C GLU A 386 30.78 54.04 25.21
N SER A 387 30.64 52.70 25.29
CA SER A 387 29.40 51.88 25.38
C SER A 387 28.46 51.75 24.14
N ALA A 388 27.57 50.75 23.98
CA ALA A 388 27.50 49.33 24.41
C ALA A 388 26.30 48.60 23.71
N SER A 389 26.16 47.28 23.95
CA SER A 389 24.99 46.38 23.74
C SER A 389 24.43 46.03 22.33
N GLU A 390 24.59 44.74 21.99
CA GLU A 390 23.53 43.72 21.71
C GLU A 390 22.48 43.81 20.57
N ASN A 391 22.06 42.60 20.15
CA ASN A 391 20.93 42.24 19.28
C ASN A 391 21.07 42.58 17.77
N GLY A 392 20.46 41.85 16.82
CA GLY A 392 19.62 40.65 16.90
C GLY A 392 19.45 40.00 15.50
N ALA A 393 18.76 38.86 15.38
CA ALA A 393 18.69 38.05 14.15
C ALA A 393 17.49 38.37 13.23
N ALA A 394 17.61 38.10 11.90
CA ALA A 394 16.56 37.43 11.09
C ALA A 394 16.90 37.21 9.57
N LEU A 395 16.71 35.96 9.11
CA LEU A 395 16.03 35.51 7.86
C LEU A 395 16.54 35.76 6.41
N VAL A 396 16.06 34.86 5.54
CA VAL A 396 15.99 34.83 4.05
C VAL A 396 17.28 34.61 3.23
N ALA A 397 17.40 33.44 2.57
CA ALA A 397 17.46 33.32 1.10
C ALA A 397 17.56 31.86 0.58
N VAL A 398 16.66 31.51 -0.35
CA VAL A 398 16.69 30.38 -1.31
C VAL A 398 15.99 30.97 -2.56
N PRO A 399 16.57 30.97 -3.78
CA PRO A 399 16.72 29.74 -4.57
C PRO A 399 17.89 29.71 -5.59
N ALA A 400 18.13 28.54 -6.22
CA ALA A 400 18.04 28.38 -7.68
C ALA A 400 18.38 26.94 -8.13
N LEU A 401 17.70 26.50 -9.20
CA LEU A 401 17.91 25.24 -9.90
C LEU A 401 19.27 25.18 -10.60
N ASN A 402 19.79 23.96 -10.80
CA ASN A 402 20.48 23.61 -12.04
C ASN A 402 20.04 22.21 -12.46
N ALA A 403 19.38 22.10 -13.61
CA ALA A 403 19.15 20.84 -14.28
C ALA A 403 20.37 20.53 -15.15
N SER A 404 21.03 19.39 -14.92
CA SER A 404 22.09 18.89 -15.79
C SER A 404 21.60 17.66 -16.54
N GLU A 405 21.90 17.61 -17.84
CA GLU A 405 21.59 16.49 -18.70
C GLU A 405 22.34 15.24 -18.21
N SER A 406 21.60 14.17 -17.91
CA SER A 406 22.19 12.88 -17.53
C SER A 406 21.51 11.73 -18.25
N GLU A 407 22.31 10.73 -18.61
CA GLU A 407 21.99 9.73 -19.64
C GLU A 407 20.78 8.85 -19.29
N GLY A 408 19.62 9.13 -19.91
CA GLY A 408 18.60 8.15 -20.34
C GLY A 408 18.00 7.17 -19.32
N ARG A 409 18.33 7.28 -18.03
CA ARG A 409 18.03 6.25 -17.03
C ARG A 409 16.67 6.49 -16.38
N VAL A 410 15.64 5.85 -16.94
CA VAL A 410 14.27 5.82 -16.41
C VAL A 410 14.27 5.68 -14.87
N PRO A 411 13.53 6.52 -14.12
CA PRO A 411 13.49 6.50 -12.65
C PRO A 411 13.18 5.11 -12.06
N ARG A 412 13.58 4.90 -10.81
CA ARG A 412 13.35 3.61 -10.12
C ARG A 412 11.86 3.38 -9.89
N GLU A 413 11.10 4.39 -9.47
CA GLU A 413 9.63 4.27 -9.32
C GLU A 413 8.93 3.90 -10.63
N VAL A 414 9.24 4.59 -11.74
CA VAL A 414 8.63 4.30 -13.05
C VAL A 414 8.90 2.86 -13.47
N ARG A 415 10.13 2.36 -13.27
CA ARG A 415 10.48 0.95 -13.54
C ARG A 415 9.88 -0.05 -12.54
N ALA A 416 9.38 0.39 -11.39
CA ALA A 416 8.60 -0.44 -10.48
C ALA A 416 7.12 -0.47 -10.91
N LYS A 417 6.52 0.67 -11.29
CA LYS A 417 5.15 0.75 -11.80
C LYS A 417 4.96 -0.12 -13.06
N GLN A 418 5.83 0.04 -14.05
CA GLN A 418 5.88 -0.78 -15.28
C GLN A 418 6.04 -2.29 -15.02
N ARG A 419 6.54 -2.68 -13.85
CA ARG A 419 6.70 -4.09 -13.45
C ARG A 419 5.43 -4.65 -12.82
N ASP A 420 4.75 -3.86 -11.99
CA ASP A 420 3.49 -4.22 -11.34
C ASP A 420 2.35 -4.25 -12.38
N GLU A 421 2.28 -3.24 -13.25
CA GLU A 421 1.32 -3.16 -14.37
C GLU A 421 1.44 -4.39 -15.31
N ALA A 422 2.66 -4.80 -15.65
CA ALA A 422 2.91 -6.00 -16.44
C ALA A 422 2.57 -7.32 -15.70
N GLU A 423 2.80 -7.39 -14.39
CA GLU A 423 2.41 -8.56 -13.58
C GLU A 423 0.87 -8.66 -13.45
N ARG A 424 0.18 -7.54 -13.21
CA ARG A 424 -1.29 -7.45 -13.14
C ARG A 424 -1.96 -7.82 -14.46
N TYR A 425 -1.43 -7.35 -15.60
CA TYR A 425 -1.94 -7.73 -16.92
C TYR A 425 -1.88 -9.25 -17.14
N ILE A 426 -0.72 -9.88 -16.85
CA ILE A 426 -0.57 -11.34 -17.01
C ILE A 426 -1.50 -12.09 -16.06
N ALA A 427 -1.63 -11.63 -14.81
CA ALA A 427 -2.55 -12.22 -13.84
C ALA A 427 -4.02 -12.10 -14.29
N LYS A 428 -4.44 -10.95 -14.83
CA LYS A 428 -5.78 -10.73 -15.39
C LYS A 428 -6.07 -11.69 -16.55
N CYS A 429 -5.11 -11.90 -17.45
CA CYS A 429 -5.24 -12.89 -18.53
C CYS A 429 -5.40 -14.31 -17.96
N GLU A 430 -4.54 -14.73 -17.03
CA GLU A 430 -4.54 -16.08 -16.47
C GLU A 430 -5.83 -16.39 -15.67
N LEU A 431 -6.32 -15.45 -14.85
CA LEU A 431 -7.61 -15.55 -14.17
C LEU A 431 -8.80 -15.59 -15.14
N SER A 432 -8.70 -14.89 -16.28
CA SER A 432 -9.72 -14.89 -17.35
C SER A 432 -9.66 -16.13 -18.25
N GLY A 433 -8.69 -17.04 -18.06
CA GLY A 433 -8.45 -18.18 -18.95
C GLY A 433 -7.95 -17.79 -20.35
N LEU A 434 -7.43 -16.57 -20.50
CA LEU A 434 -6.89 -16.03 -21.76
C LEU A 434 -5.36 -16.19 -21.81
N THR A 435 -4.84 -16.51 -23.00
CA THR A 435 -3.38 -16.49 -23.23
C THR A 435 -2.91 -15.04 -23.33
N PRO A 436 -2.00 -14.55 -22.47
CA PRO A 436 -1.47 -13.19 -22.56
C PRO A 436 -0.60 -13.02 -23.81
N ASP A 437 -0.71 -11.85 -24.47
CA ASP A 437 0.17 -11.48 -25.58
C ASP A 437 1.54 -11.06 -25.05
N LEU A 438 2.48 -12.00 -25.02
CA LEU A 438 3.82 -11.78 -24.49
C LEU A 438 4.70 -10.92 -25.41
N ASP A 439 4.45 -10.95 -26.73
CA ASP A 439 5.22 -10.22 -27.73
C ASP A 439 4.77 -8.76 -27.80
N GLY A 440 3.45 -8.51 -27.77
CA GLY A 440 2.88 -7.18 -27.59
C GLY A 440 3.31 -6.54 -26.26
N LEU A 441 3.39 -7.31 -25.16
CA LEU A 441 3.88 -6.83 -23.87
C LEU A 441 5.38 -6.51 -23.90
N ALA A 442 6.20 -7.32 -24.58
CA ALA A 442 7.61 -7.06 -24.82
C ALA A 442 7.82 -5.75 -25.61
N GLN A 443 7.06 -5.57 -26.69
CA GLN A 443 7.09 -4.39 -27.54
C GLN A 443 6.64 -3.13 -26.80
N HIS A 444 5.52 -3.19 -26.07
CA HIS A 444 4.94 -2.05 -25.35
C HIS A 444 5.91 -1.43 -24.34
N TYR A 445 6.59 -2.26 -23.54
CA TYR A 445 7.58 -1.77 -22.56
C TYR A 445 8.98 -1.57 -23.15
N GLY A 446 9.24 -1.96 -24.40
CA GLY A 446 10.58 -1.98 -25.00
C GLY A 446 11.55 -2.87 -24.21
N LYS A 447 11.18 -4.15 -24.03
CA LYS A 447 11.91 -5.15 -23.24
C LYS A 447 12.01 -6.46 -24.02
N GLY A 448 13.07 -7.24 -23.80
CA GLY A 448 13.23 -8.56 -24.41
C GLY A 448 12.44 -9.65 -23.69
N GLU A 449 12.24 -10.78 -24.38
CA GLU A 449 11.53 -11.98 -23.92
C GLU A 449 11.89 -12.42 -22.49
N THR A 450 13.17 -12.33 -22.10
CA THR A 450 13.66 -12.73 -20.77
C THR A 450 13.00 -11.93 -19.65
N TRP A 451 12.77 -10.64 -19.85
CA TRP A 451 12.07 -9.78 -18.89
C TRP A 451 10.59 -10.16 -18.79
N VAL A 452 9.93 -10.42 -19.92
CA VAL A 452 8.53 -10.87 -19.95
C VAL A 452 8.39 -12.24 -19.26
N GLY A 453 9.30 -13.17 -19.50
CA GLY A 453 9.36 -14.45 -18.77
C GLY A 453 9.51 -14.26 -17.25
N ASP A 454 10.27 -13.26 -16.80
CA ASP A 454 10.36 -12.87 -15.39
C ASP A 454 9.09 -12.17 -14.87
N ARG A 455 8.26 -11.56 -15.72
CA ARG A 455 6.91 -11.06 -15.35
C ARG A 455 5.93 -12.22 -15.21
N VAL A 456 5.92 -13.17 -16.15
CA VAL A 456 5.06 -14.37 -16.09
C VAL A 456 5.36 -15.21 -14.84
N ARG A 457 6.65 -15.43 -14.53
CA ARG A 457 7.06 -16.13 -13.30
C ARG A 457 6.66 -15.40 -12.02
N ALA A 458 6.68 -14.07 -12.02
CA ALA A 458 6.32 -13.27 -10.86
C ALA A 458 4.79 -13.19 -10.67
N ALA A 459 4.01 -12.95 -11.73
CA ALA A 459 2.55 -12.95 -11.67
C ALA A 459 1.98 -14.27 -11.12
N LYS A 460 2.44 -15.41 -11.66
CA LYS A 460 2.08 -16.75 -11.18
C LYS A 460 2.48 -16.99 -9.72
N ARG A 461 3.64 -16.45 -9.29
CA ARG A 461 4.08 -16.51 -7.89
C ARG A 461 3.14 -15.71 -6.99
N ARG A 462 2.82 -14.47 -7.35
CA ARG A 462 1.96 -13.59 -6.53
C ARG A 462 0.54 -14.13 -6.41
N LEU A 463 -0.03 -14.67 -7.49
CA LEU A 463 -1.30 -15.40 -7.44
C LEU A 463 -1.29 -16.64 -6.51
N ALA A 464 -0.12 -17.25 -6.26
CA ALA A 464 0.02 -18.43 -5.39
C ALA A 464 0.49 -18.12 -3.95
N GLU A 465 1.20 -17.01 -3.74
CA GLU A 465 1.90 -16.68 -2.48
C GLU A 465 1.35 -15.40 -1.79
N GLU A 466 0.69 -14.48 -2.50
CA GLU A 466 0.29 -13.16 -2.00
C GLU A 466 -1.22 -13.05 -1.79
N ALA A 467 -1.66 -13.26 -0.55
CA ALA A 467 -3.08 -13.20 -0.17
C ALA A 467 -3.70 -11.82 -0.49
N GLY A 468 -4.82 -11.81 -1.22
CA GLY A 468 -5.50 -10.61 -1.70
C GLY A 468 -4.97 -10.03 -3.03
N PHE A 469 -3.91 -10.58 -3.60
CA PHE A 469 -3.44 -10.14 -4.93
C PHE A 469 -4.47 -10.44 -6.02
N GLU A 470 -5.04 -11.66 -6.02
CA GLU A 470 -6.14 -12.08 -6.91
C GLU A 470 -7.35 -11.13 -6.79
N ASP A 471 -7.83 -10.87 -5.58
CA ASP A 471 -8.94 -9.93 -5.34
C ASP A 471 -8.64 -8.53 -5.89
N SER A 472 -7.39 -8.04 -5.75
CA SER A 472 -7.00 -6.73 -6.28
C SER A 472 -6.97 -6.69 -7.82
N VAL A 473 -6.56 -7.78 -8.47
CA VAL A 473 -6.54 -7.88 -9.93
C VAL A 473 -7.96 -8.01 -10.49
N ILE A 474 -8.88 -8.64 -9.74
CA ILE A 474 -10.30 -8.69 -10.07
C ILE A 474 -10.96 -7.31 -9.88
N ALA A 475 -10.61 -6.57 -8.83
CA ALA A 475 -11.08 -5.20 -8.61
C ALA A 475 -10.62 -4.25 -9.75
N ASP A 476 -9.32 -4.20 -10.04
CA ASP A 476 -8.77 -3.45 -11.19
C ASP A 476 -9.44 -3.83 -12.53
N ALA A 477 -9.87 -5.09 -12.66
CA ALA A 477 -10.54 -5.58 -13.85
C ALA A 477 -12.01 -5.14 -13.98
N LEU A 478 -12.67 -4.80 -12.87
CA LEU A 478 -14.05 -4.31 -12.82
C LEU A 478 -14.09 -2.78 -12.96
N ASP A 479 -13.25 -2.05 -12.23
CA ASP A 479 -13.21 -0.58 -12.28
C ASP A 479 -12.83 -0.07 -13.70
N GLY A 480 -11.93 -0.77 -14.38
CA GLY A 480 -11.60 -0.49 -15.78
C GLY A 480 -12.73 -0.74 -16.80
N PHE A 481 -13.85 -1.34 -16.38
CA PHE A 481 -15.04 -1.52 -17.23
C PHE A 481 -16.02 -0.34 -17.15
N THR A 482 -15.83 0.57 -16.19
CA THR A 482 -16.67 1.78 -16.03
C THR A 482 -16.20 2.94 -16.91
N ASP A 483 -14.89 3.21 -16.98
CA ASP A 483 -14.37 4.40 -17.69
C ASP A 483 -14.53 4.35 -19.22
N ASP A 484 -14.31 3.19 -19.86
CA ASP A 484 -14.40 3.04 -21.33
C ASP A 484 -15.83 3.27 -21.86
N ASN A 485 -16.85 3.13 -21.01
CA ASN A 485 -18.26 3.23 -21.42
C ASN A 485 -18.73 4.69 -21.56
N ASP A 486 -18.18 5.61 -20.75
CA ASP A 486 -18.44 7.05 -20.86
C ASP A 486 -17.72 7.67 -22.06
N ALA A 487 -16.55 7.13 -22.45
CA ALA A 487 -15.83 7.54 -23.66
C ALA A 487 -16.60 7.22 -24.96
N ALA A 488 -17.41 6.15 -24.96
CA ALA A 488 -18.22 5.74 -26.11
C ALA A 488 -19.49 6.58 -26.32
N GLY A 489 -19.87 7.43 -25.37
CA GLY A 489 -21.08 8.27 -25.42
C GLY A 489 -20.92 9.64 -26.11
N ALA A 490 -19.73 9.97 -26.60
CA ALA A 490 -19.36 11.34 -27.02
C ALA A 490 -18.68 11.42 -28.40
N ALA A 491 -19.19 10.68 -29.40
CA ALA A 491 -18.73 10.71 -30.79
C ALA A 491 -19.92 10.73 -31.79
#